data_AF-W7D051-F1
#
_entry.id   AF-W7D051-F1
#
_cell.length_a   1.000
_cell.length_b   1.000
_cell.length_c   1.000
_cell.angle_alpha   90.00
_cell.angle_beta   90.00
_cell.angle_gamma   90.00
#
_symmetry.space_group_name_H-M   'P 1'
#
loop_
_entity.id
_entity.type
_entity.pdbx_description
1 polymer ?
#
loop_
_entity_poly.entity_id
_entity_poly.type
_entity_poly.pdbx_seq_one_letter_code
_entity_poly.pdbx_strand_id
1 'polypeptide(L)'
;MEEKTITELAKELGVSRQAIYKRVNQLPTTLSPKKVDGVYKLNVDAIRFIKNSVNQIDNESDNQVDTEVDRLSQQIQDLKEDKIQLNEQLKTKDKQLETMQKLVDQQQQLLLKEQQKKSIILRRSKK
;
A
#
# COMPACT_ATOMS: atom_id res chain seq x y z
N MET A 1 -15.90 18.77 -45.91
CA MET A 1 -15.28 18.90 -44.58
C MET A 1 -16.20 18.19 -43.61
N GLU A 2 -15.73 17.17 -42.90
CA GLU A 2 -16.57 16.36 -42.01
C GLU A 2 -16.61 17.04 -40.64
N GLU A 3 -17.74 17.68 -40.31
CA GLU A 3 -17.98 18.32 -39.01
C GLU A 3 -18.84 17.37 -38.16
N LYS A 4 -18.38 17.02 -36.96
CA LYS A 4 -19.18 16.20 -36.02
C LYS A 4 -19.56 17.01 -34.79
N THR A 5 -20.72 16.70 -34.22
CA THR A 5 -21.14 17.27 -32.95
C THR A 5 -20.50 16.52 -31.79
N ILE A 6 -20.45 17.17 -30.61
CA ILE A 6 -20.01 16.53 -29.35
C ILE A 6 -20.81 15.25 -29.07
N THR A 7 -22.10 15.24 -29.40
CA THR A 7 -22.98 14.08 -29.16
C THR A 7 -22.63 12.88 -30.05
N GLU A 8 -22.33 13.13 -31.32
CA GLU A 8 -21.92 12.07 -32.25
C GLU A 8 -20.53 11.54 -31.89
N LEU A 9 -19.59 12.44 -31.56
CA LEU A 9 -18.25 12.04 -31.15
C LEU A 9 -18.26 11.23 -29.84
N ALA A 10 -19.11 11.61 -28.88
CA ALA A 10 -19.29 10.87 -27.63
C ALA A 10 -19.83 9.46 -27.88
N LYS A 11 -20.81 9.32 -28.77
CA LYS A 11 -21.37 8.00 -29.15
C LYS A 11 -20.35 7.13 -29.88
N GLU A 12 -19.59 7.70 -30.81
CA GLU A 12 -18.56 6.99 -31.58
C GLU A 12 -17.43 6.47 -30.67
N LEU A 13 -17.03 7.26 -29.67
CA LEU A 13 -15.95 6.92 -28.75
C LEU A 13 -16.41 6.20 -27.48
N GLY A 14 -17.70 5.92 -27.32
CA GLY A 14 -18.23 5.22 -26.15
C GLY A 14 -18.06 5.98 -24.82
N VAL A 15 -17.78 7.28 -24.85
CA VAL A 15 -17.53 8.11 -23.66
C VAL A 15 -18.67 9.10 -23.39
N SER A 16 -18.79 9.57 -22.15
CA SER A 16 -19.85 10.52 -21.81
C SER A 16 -19.67 11.87 -22.52
N ARG A 17 -20.79 12.56 -22.80
CA ARG A 17 -20.74 13.91 -23.39
C ARG A 17 -19.90 14.87 -22.54
N GLN A 18 -19.99 14.75 -21.21
CA GLN A 18 -19.21 15.56 -20.26
C GLN A 18 -17.70 15.33 -20.42
N ALA A 19 -17.26 14.09 -20.65
CA ALA A 19 -15.86 13.77 -20.86
C ALA A 19 -15.32 14.40 -22.16
N ILE A 20 -16.14 14.46 -23.22
CA ILE A 20 -15.81 15.18 -24.45
C ILE A 20 -15.79 16.70 -24.21
N TYR A 21 -16.76 17.27 -23.49
CA TYR A 21 -16.76 18.70 -23.12
C TYR A 21 -15.49 19.12 -22.37
N LYS A 22 -15.06 18.31 -21.39
CA LYS A 22 -13.82 18.56 -20.65
C LYS A 22 -12.60 18.61 -21.57
N ARG A 23 -12.51 17.67 -22.52
CA ARG A 23 -11.41 17.62 -23.52
C ARG A 23 -11.49 18.76 -24.54
N VAL A 24 -12.70 19.17 -24.94
CA VAL A 24 -12.90 20.34 -25.79
C VAL A 24 -12.38 21.62 -25.11
N ASN A 25 -12.61 21.77 -23.80
CA ASN A 25 -12.09 22.90 -23.02
C ASN A 25 -10.56 22.85 -22.82
N GLN A 26 -9.93 21.71 -23.05
CA GLN A 26 -8.47 21.53 -23.00
C GLN A 26 -7.81 21.69 -24.38
N LEU A 27 -8.59 21.92 -25.44
CA LEU A 27 -8.04 22.19 -26.76
C LEU A 27 -7.28 23.52 -26.77
N PRO A 28 -6.13 23.60 -27.46
CA PRO A 28 -5.46 24.88 -27.69
C PRO A 28 -6.39 25.82 -28.46
N THR A 29 -6.25 27.13 -28.22
CA THR A 29 -7.14 28.19 -28.73
C THR A 29 -7.24 28.18 -30.26
N THR A 30 -6.24 27.64 -30.95
CA THR A 30 -6.21 27.47 -32.41
C THR A 30 -7.14 26.38 -32.96
N LEU A 31 -7.53 25.40 -32.12
CA LEU A 31 -8.43 24.29 -32.46
C LEU A 31 -9.78 24.36 -31.74
N SER A 32 -10.06 25.44 -31.00
CA SER A 32 -11.32 25.57 -30.27
C SER A 32 -12.51 25.59 -31.24
N PRO A 33 -13.49 24.69 -31.07
CA PRO A 33 -14.64 24.62 -31.94
C PRO A 33 -15.51 25.87 -31.78
N LYS A 34 -15.99 26.41 -32.91
CA LYS A 34 -16.97 27.49 -32.89
C LYS A 34 -18.36 26.91 -32.61
N LYS A 35 -19.15 27.66 -31.84
CA LYS A 35 -20.58 27.38 -31.70
C LYS A 35 -21.29 27.89 -32.96
N VAL A 36 -22.01 27.00 -33.62
CA VAL A 36 -22.94 27.33 -34.71
C VAL A 36 -24.32 26.93 -34.21
N ASP A 37 -25.26 27.87 -34.16
CA ASP A 37 -26.63 27.67 -33.68
C ASP A 37 -26.73 27.01 -32.29
N GLY A 38 -25.85 27.42 -31.37
CA GLY A 38 -25.81 26.91 -30.00
C GLY A 38 -25.15 25.53 -29.83
N VAL A 39 -24.71 24.89 -30.92
CA VAL A 39 -24.06 23.58 -30.91
C VAL A 39 -22.58 23.70 -31.27
N TYR A 40 -21.72 23.00 -30.53
CA TYR A 40 -20.30 22.90 -30.87
C TYR A 40 -20.11 21.98 -32.07
N LYS A 41 -19.55 22.53 -33.15
CA LYS A 41 -19.11 21.76 -34.31
C LYS A 41 -17.61 21.54 -34.26
N LEU A 42 -17.19 20.28 -34.21
CA LEU A 42 -15.80 19.89 -34.13
C LEU A 42 -15.25 19.67 -35.53
N ASN A 43 -14.15 20.35 -35.86
CA ASN A 43 -13.39 20.10 -37.07
C ASN A 43 -12.58 18.79 -36.92
N VAL A 44 -12.17 18.21 -38.04
CA VAL A 44 -11.40 16.96 -38.14
C VAL A 44 -10.16 16.96 -37.24
N ASP A 45 -9.43 18.07 -37.16
CA ASP A 45 -8.23 18.17 -36.30
C ASP A 45 -8.57 18.14 -34.80
N ALA A 46 -9.66 18.81 -34.39
CA ALA A 46 -10.15 18.78 -33.01
C ALA A 46 -10.65 17.37 -32.66
N ILE A 47 -11.35 16.70 -33.58
CA ILE A 47 -11.80 15.31 -33.43
C ILE A 47 -10.58 14.39 -33.22
N ARG A 48 -9.55 14.51 -34.06
CA ARG A 48 -8.32 13.70 -33.97
C ARG A 48 -7.60 13.92 -32.65
N PHE A 49 -7.51 15.16 -32.17
CA PHE A 49 -6.90 15.46 -30.88
C PHE A 49 -7.66 14.80 -29.72
N ILE A 50 -9.00 14.91 -29.73
CA ILE A 50 -9.85 14.30 -28.71
C ILE A 50 -9.74 12.78 -28.75
N LYS A 51 -9.74 12.15 -29.93
CA LYS A 51 -9.55 10.70 -30.09
C LYS A 51 -8.24 10.22 -29.48
N ASN A 52 -7.14 10.89 -29.78
CA ASN A 52 -5.82 10.55 -29.24
C ASN A 52 -5.77 10.69 -27.71
N SER A 53 -6.39 11.74 -27.17
CA SER A 53 -6.46 11.98 -25.72
C SER A 53 -7.36 10.98 -24.99
N VAL A 54 -8.41 10.43 -25.62
CA VAL A 54 -9.20 9.36 -25.02
C VAL A 54 -8.35 8.09 -24.91
N ASN A 55 -7.72 7.68 -26.01
CA ASN A 55 -6.95 6.44 -26.07
C ASN A 55 -5.69 6.44 -25.17
N GLN A 56 -5.05 7.59 -24.96
CA GLN A 56 -3.87 7.66 -24.07
C GLN A 56 -4.21 7.42 -22.59
N ILE A 57 -5.36 7.91 -22.12
CA ILE A 57 -5.73 7.80 -20.70
C ILE A 57 -6.05 6.35 -20.31
N ASP A 58 -6.68 5.59 -21.20
CA ASP A 58 -6.99 4.18 -20.93
C ASP A 58 -5.70 3.35 -20.75
N ASN A 59 -4.62 3.69 -21.47
CA ASN A 59 -3.34 2.99 -21.37
C ASN A 59 -2.48 3.47 -20.18
N GLU A 60 -2.51 4.76 -19.83
CA GLU A 60 -1.75 5.28 -18.69
C GLU A 60 -2.39 4.89 -17.34
N SER A 61 -3.72 4.82 -17.29
CA SER A 61 -4.49 4.41 -16.12
C SER A 61 -4.20 2.97 -15.72
N ASP A 62 -4.25 2.02 -16.66
CA ASP A 62 -4.01 0.60 -16.37
C ASP A 62 -2.59 0.35 -15.88
N ASN A 63 -1.59 0.94 -16.54
CA ASN A 63 -0.18 0.75 -16.16
C ASN A 63 0.14 1.31 -14.76
N GLN A 64 -0.47 2.44 -14.36
CA GLN A 64 -0.25 2.99 -13.02
C GLN A 64 -0.88 2.10 -11.94
N VAL A 65 -2.10 1.59 -12.17
CA VAL A 65 -2.78 0.71 -11.21
C VAL A 65 -2.01 -0.59 -11.00
N ASP A 66 -1.53 -1.22 -12.08
CA ASP A 66 -0.76 -2.48 -11.98
C ASP A 66 0.54 -2.29 -11.19
N THR A 67 1.28 -1.20 -11.44
CA THR A 67 2.53 -0.92 -10.70
C THR A 67 2.30 -0.67 -9.20
N GLU A 68 1.16 -0.08 -8.83
CA GLU A 68 0.84 0.18 -7.42
C GLU A 68 0.36 -1.09 -6.71
N VAL A 69 -0.39 -1.95 -7.41
CA VAL A 69 -0.80 -3.27 -6.89
C VAL A 69 0.40 -4.17 -6.65
N ASP A 70 1.37 -4.20 -7.56
CA ASP A 70 2.60 -4.99 -7.41
C ASP A 70 3.44 -4.49 -6.22
N ARG A 71 3.58 -3.17 -6.09
CA ARG A 71 4.29 -2.56 -4.96
C ARG A 71 3.63 -2.88 -3.62
N LEU A 72 2.31 -2.74 -3.53
CA LEU A 72 1.56 -3.07 -2.31
C LEU A 72 1.64 -4.56 -1.99
N SER A 73 1.60 -5.43 -3.00
CA SER A 73 1.74 -6.88 -2.83
C SER A 73 3.11 -7.24 -2.26
N GLN A 74 4.18 -6.62 -2.77
CA GLN A 74 5.53 -6.81 -2.23
C GLN A 74 5.63 -6.32 -0.78
N GLN A 75 5.09 -5.14 -0.47
CA GLN A 75 5.11 -4.61 0.90
C GLN A 75 4.35 -5.50 1.89
N ILE A 76 3.22 -6.09 1.47
CA ILE A 76 2.47 -7.05 2.29
C ILE A 76 3.29 -8.32 2.53
N GLN A 77 4.03 -8.78 1.53
CA GLN A 77 4.89 -9.95 1.67
C GLN A 77 6.03 -9.69 2.65
N ASP A 78 6.73 -8.57 2.51
CA ASP A 78 7.82 -8.18 3.41
C ASP A 78 7.31 -8.07 4.86
N LEU A 79 6.15 -7.42 5.07
CA LEU A 79 5.53 -7.31 6.40
C LEU A 79 5.14 -8.67 7.00
N LYS A 80 4.74 -9.64 6.18
CA LYS A 80 4.45 -11.01 6.66
C LYS A 80 5.72 -11.71 7.10
N GLU A 81 6.81 -11.57 6.34
CA GLU A 81 8.09 -12.17 6.66
C GLU A 81 8.66 -11.57 7.95
N ASP A 82 8.64 -10.24 8.09
CA ASP A 82 9.03 -9.55 9.31
C ASP A 82 8.23 -10.04 10.52
N LYS A 83 6.91 -10.19 10.37
CA LYS A 83 6.04 -10.70 11.44
C LYS A 83 6.39 -12.13 11.84
N ILE A 84 6.76 -12.99 10.90
CA ILE A 84 7.18 -14.37 11.19
C ILE A 84 8.49 -14.34 11.98
N GLN A 85 9.50 -13.61 11.48
CA GLN A 85 10.80 -13.49 12.15
C GLN A 85 10.67 -12.92 13.57
N LEU A 86 9.84 -11.89 13.75
CA LEU A 86 9.64 -11.26 15.05
C LEU A 86 8.99 -12.23 16.05
N ASN A 87 8.03 -13.05 15.60
CA ASN A 87 7.42 -14.08 16.44
C ASN A 87 8.39 -15.20 16.82
N GLU A 88 9.29 -15.59 15.92
CA GLU A 88 10.34 -16.58 16.22
C GLU A 88 11.33 -16.05 17.25
N GLN A 89 11.72 -14.79 17.12
CA GLN A 89 12.57 -14.12 18.11
C GLN A 89 11.89 -14.03 19.48
N LEU A 90 10.60 -13.70 19.54
CA LEU A 90 9.83 -13.68 20.79
C LEU A 90 9.81 -15.05 21.46
N LYS A 91 9.47 -16.11 20.71
CA LYS A 91 9.50 -17.50 21.24
C LYS A 91 10.88 -17.88 21.77
N THR A 92 11.94 -17.44 21.12
CA THR A 92 13.31 -17.70 21.56
C THR A 92 13.63 -16.97 22.85
N LYS A 93 13.23 -15.70 22.96
CA LYS A 93 13.41 -14.90 24.19
C LYS A 93 12.59 -15.45 25.35
N ASP A 94 11.38 -15.93 25.12
CA ASP A 94 10.54 -16.54 26.16
C ASP A 94 11.21 -17.81 26.73
N LYS A 95 11.77 -18.66 25.86
CA LYS A 95 12.54 -19.84 26.30
C LYS A 95 13.78 -19.46 27.10
N GLN A 96 14.48 -18.39 26.70
CA GLN A 96 15.62 -17.87 27.45
C GLN A 96 15.19 -17.38 28.82
N LEU A 97 14.09 -16.63 28.91
CA LEU A 97 13.51 -16.16 30.18
C LEU A 97 13.14 -17.33 31.09
N GLU A 98 12.46 -18.35 30.57
CA GLU A 98 12.10 -19.56 31.33
C GLU A 98 13.36 -20.24 31.90
N THR A 99 14.42 -20.32 31.10
CA THR A 99 15.70 -20.92 31.52
C THR A 99 16.38 -20.08 32.60
N MET A 100 16.40 -18.75 32.44
CA MET A 100 16.95 -17.84 33.45
C MET A 100 16.17 -17.92 34.76
N GLN A 101 14.84 -18.00 34.70
CA GLN A 101 14.00 -18.12 35.89
C GLN A 101 14.31 -19.42 36.65
N LYS A 102 14.41 -20.55 35.95
CA LYS A 102 14.83 -21.83 36.56
C LYS A 102 16.20 -21.73 37.23
N LEU A 103 17.16 -21.06 36.60
CA LEU A 103 18.50 -20.88 37.17
C LEU A 103 18.47 -20.02 38.45
N VAL A 104 17.70 -18.93 38.44
CA VAL A 104 17.50 -18.07 39.60
C VAL A 104 16.87 -18.85 40.75
N ASP A 105 15.83 -19.64 40.47
CA ASP A 105 15.16 -20.48 41.48
C ASP A 105 16.13 -21.49 42.09
N GLN A 106 16.96 -22.14 41.27
CA GLN A 106 18.00 -23.06 41.73
C GLN A 106 19.01 -22.36 42.65
N GLN A 107 19.46 -21.17 42.27
CA GLN A 107 20.40 -20.39 43.08
C GLN A 107 19.79 -19.98 44.43
N GLN A 108 18.52 -19.57 44.46
CA GLN A 108 17.81 -19.25 45.69
C GLN A 108 17.69 -20.48 46.61
N GLN A 109 17.34 -21.64 46.07
CA GLN A 109 17.25 -22.88 46.85
C GLN A 109 18.59 -23.29 47.46
N LEU A 110 19.68 -23.17 46.69
CA LEU A 110 21.03 -23.46 47.17
C LEU A 110 21.43 -22.50 48.31
N LEU A 111 21.18 -21.21 48.15
CA LEU A 111 21.48 -20.21 49.18
C LEU A 111 20.73 -20.50 50.49
N LEU A 112 19.45 -20.86 50.40
CA LEU A 112 18.65 -21.25 51.58
C LEU A 112 19.24 -22.47 52.29
N LYS A 113 19.66 -23.50 51.55
CA LYS A 113 20.30 -24.70 52.11
C LYS A 113 21.63 -24.36 52.80
N GLU A 114 22.45 -23.49 52.20
CA GLU A 114 23.70 -23.04 52.80
C GLU A 114 23.48 -22.27 54.11
N GLN A 115 22.51 -21.35 54.12
CA GLN A 115 22.14 -20.58 55.32
C GLN A 115 21.64 -21.50 56.44
N GLN A 116 20.79 -22.48 56.12
CA GLN A 116 20.33 -23.50 57.08
C GLN A 116 21.51 -24.28 57.66
N LYS A 117 22.41 -24.79 56.82
CA LYS A 117 23.59 -25.54 57.26
C LYS A 117 24.48 -24.70 58.18
N LYS A 118 24.73 -23.44 57.83
CA LYS A 118 25.51 -22.49 58.64
C LYS A 118 24.86 -22.28 60.01
N SER A 119 23.53 -22.14 60.07
CA SER A 119 22.80 -21.97 61.33
C SER A 119 22.92 -23.19 62.25
N ILE A 120 22.87 -24.41 61.70
CA ILE A 120 22.99 -25.66 62.46
C ILE A 120 24.40 -25.79 63.05
N ILE A 121 25.44 -25.52 62.25
CA ILE A 121 26.83 -25.55 62.71
C ILE A 121 27.03 -24.55 63.85
N LEU A 122 26.57 -23.31 63.68
CA LEU A 122 26.68 -22.28 64.72
C LEU A 122 25.99 -22.67 66.03
N ARG A 123 24.82 -23.32 65.97
CA ARG A 123 24.12 -23.81 67.16
C ARG A 123 24.86 -24.96 67.84
N ARG A 124 25.52 -25.84 67.07
CA ARG A 124 26.32 -26.96 67.60
C ARG A 124 27.61 -26.49 68.26
N SER A 125 28.28 -25.48 67.70
CA SER A 125 29.52 -24.92 68.27
C SER A 125 29.32 -24.09 69.54
N LYS A 126 28.08 -23.76 69.90
CA LYS A 126 27.71 -23.00 71.12
C LYS A 126 27.26 -23.89 72.29
N LYS A 127 27.23 -25.21 72.11
CA LYS A 127 26.96 -26.22 73.16
C LYS A 127 28.26 -26.90 73.55
#